data_AF-A0A962YV70-F1
#
_entry.id   AF-A0A962YV70-F1
#
_cell.length_a   1.000
_cell.length_b   1.000
_cell.length_c   1.000
_cell.angle_alpha   90.00
_cell.angle_beta   90.00
_cell.angle_gamma   90.00
#
_symmetry.space_group_name_H-M   'P 1'
#
loop_
_entity.id
_entity.type
_entity.pdbx_description
1 polymer ?
#
loop_
_entity_poly.entity_id
_entity_poly.type
_entity_poly.pdbx_seq_one_letter_code
_entity_poly.pdbx_strand_id
1 'polypeptide(L)' 'CTNGRIEDLRAAAAVIKGRKVAPSIKQALVVPGSGLVKQQAEAEGLDRVFTAAGFEWREPGCSMCLAMNADRLLPG' A
#
# COMPACT_ATOMS: atom_id res chain seq x y z
N CYS A 1 -7.50 8.62 0.60
CA CYS A 1 -7.71 10.02 0.13
C CYS A 1 -6.94 11.03 0.98
N THR A 2 -6.82 10.84 2.31
CA THR A 2 -6.04 11.74 3.19
C THR A 2 -4.52 11.65 2.97
N ASN A 3 -4.02 10.43 2.77
CA ASN A 3 -2.64 10.10 2.40
C ASN A 3 -2.67 9.05 1.28
N GLY A 4 -1.60 8.95 0.51
CA GLY A 4 -1.50 8.09 -0.69
C GLY A 4 -1.04 8.83 -1.95
N ARG A 5 -0.43 10.01 -1.79
CA ARG A 5 0.30 10.71 -2.85
C ARG A 5 1.62 10.00 -3.12
N ILE A 6 2.25 10.30 -4.25
CA ILE A 6 3.51 9.66 -4.62
C ILE A 6 4.61 9.89 -3.56
N GLU A 7 4.66 11.08 -2.97
CA GLU A 7 5.58 11.43 -1.89
C GLU A 7 5.39 10.58 -0.62
N ASP A 8 4.13 10.29 -0.25
CA ASP A 8 3.80 9.41 0.88
C ASP A 8 4.35 7.99 0.61
N LEU A 9 4.15 7.47 -0.62
CA LEU A 9 4.60 6.14 -1.01
C LEU A 9 6.12 6.02 -1.05
N ARG A 10 6.83 7.04 -1.55
CA ARG A 10 8.30 7.08 -1.55
C ARG A 10 8.84 7.11 -0.12
N ALA A 11 8.26 7.95 0.75
CA ALA A 11 8.67 8.04 2.14
C ALA A 11 8.48 6.71 2.87
N ALA A 12 7.33 6.05 2.68
CA ALA A 12 7.07 4.73 3.24
C ALA A 12 8.04 3.66 2.68
N ALA A 13 8.29 3.64 1.38
CA ALA A 13 9.22 2.71 0.74
C ALA A 13 10.65 2.86 1.29
N ALA A 14 11.10 4.09 1.58
CA ALA A 14 12.40 4.34 2.18
C ALA A 14 12.54 3.70 3.57
N VAL A 15 11.46 3.71 4.37
CA VAL A 15 11.44 3.07 5.70
C VAL A 15 11.38 1.54 5.59
N ILE A 16 10.66 1.03 4.59
CA ILE A 16 10.39 -0.41 4.42
C ILE A 16 11.56 -1.14 3.76
N LYS A 17 12.42 -0.45 2.99
CA LYS A 17 13.55 -1.06 2.29
C LYS A 17 14.42 -1.90 3.24
N GLY A 18 14.54 -3.19 2.95
CA GLY A 18 15.30 -4.16 3.77
C GLY A 18 14.56 -4.69 5.00
N ARG A 19 13.31 -4.32 5.21
CA ARG A 19 12.43 -4.82 6.27
C ARG A 19 11.32 -5.70 5.68
N LYS A 20 10.69 -6.49 6.53
CA LYS A 20 9.53 -7.32 6.18
C LYS A 20 8.42 -7.11 7.20
N VAL A 21 7.18 -7.29 6.76
CA VAL A 21 6.00 -7.37 7.63
C VAL A 21 6.23 -8.49 8.64
N ALA A 22 5.95 -8.20 9.92
CA ALA A 22 6.16 -9.16 10.98
C ALA A 22 5.17 -10.34 10.87
N PRO A 23 5.57 -11.57 11.24
CA PRO A 23 4.72 -12.76 11.09
C PRO A 23 3.40 -12.71 11.87
N SER A 24 3.34 -11.87 12.92
CA SER A 24 2.13 -11.67 13.74
C SER A 24 1.09 -10.76 13.08
N ILE A 25 1.45 -10.06 12.00
CA ILE A 25 0.53 -9.16 11.28
C ILE A 25 -0.29 -9.98 10.31
N LYS A 26 -1.62 -9.98 10.51
CA LYS A 26 -2.56 -10.74 9.68
C LYS A 26 -2.62 -10.22 8.23
N GLN A 27 -2.63 -8.91 8.05
CA GLN A 27 -2.73 -8.26 6.74
C GLN A 27 -2.01 -6.90 6.77
N ALA A 28 -1.27 -6.61 5.69
CA ALA A 28 -0.60 -5.33 5.49
C ALA A 28 -0.88 -4.85 4.07
N LEU A 29 -1.55 -3.72 3.93
CA LEU A 29 -2.06 -3.23 2.65
C LEU A 29 -1.39 -1.91 2.27
N VAL A 30 -1.16 -1.69 0.97
CA VAL A 30 -0.80 -0.39 0.42
C VAL A 30 -1.75 -0.04 -0.70
N VAL A 31 -2.39 1.12 -0.57
CA VAL A 31 -3.42 1.59 -1.50
C VAL A 31 -3.01 2.96 -2.05
N PRO A 32 -2.71 3.07 -3.35
CA PRO A 32 -2.42 4.37 -3.97
C PRO A 32 -3.64 5.29 -3.91
N GLY A 33 -3.40 6.61 -3.79
CA GLY A 33 -4.48 7.59 -3.68
C GLY A 33 -5.27 7.80 -4.98
N SER A 34 -4.70 7.46 -6.14
CA SER A 34 -5.34 7.54 -7.46
C SER A 34 -4.66 6.61 -8.46
N GLY A 35 -5.30 6.37 -9.61
CA GLY A 35 -4.72 5.59 -10.71
C GLY A 35 -3.43 6.20 -11.28
N LEU A 36 -3.35 7.53 -11.35
CA LEU A 36 -2.13 8.22 -11.79
C LEU A 36 -0.97 8.00 -10.82
N VAL A 37 -1.24 8.07 -9.50
CA VAL A 37 -0.21 7.79 -8.48
C VAL A 37 0.21 6.32 -8.54
N LYS A 38 -0.72 5.39 -8.76
CA LYS A 38 -0.40 3.96 -8.90
C LYS A 38 0.54 3.73 -10.08
N GLN A 39 0.19 4.23 -11.27
CA GLN A 39 1.02 4.10 -12.47
C GLN A 39 2.42 4.70 -12.26
N GLN A 40 2.49 5.87 -11.62
CA GLN A 40 3.76 6.49 -11.30
C GLN A 40 4.58 5.65 -10.30
N ALA A 41 3.95 5.15 -9.24
CA ALA A 41 4.61 4.32 -8.24
C ALA A 41 5.12 3.01 -8.83
N GLU A 42 4.38 2.40 -9.74
CA GLU A 42 4.78 1.19 -10.49
C GLU A 42 5.92 1.47 -11.47
N ALA A 43 5.89 2.62 -12.17
CA ALA A 43 7.00 3.05 -13.03
C ALA A 43 8.30 3.29 -12.24
N GLU A 44 8.18 3.77 -10.99
CA GLU A 44 9.29 3.94 -10.05
C GLU A 44 9.70 2.64 -9.33
N GLY A 45 8.95 1.55 -9.52
CA GLY A 45 9.20 0.24 -8.89
C GLY A 45 8.89 0.19 -7.39
N LEU A 46 8.10 1.13 -6.86
CA LEU A 46 7.73 1.18 -5.45
C LEU A 46 6.84 -0.02 -5.07
N ASP A 47 5.96 -0.45 -5.97
CA ASP A 47 5.12 -1.65 -5.84
C ASP A 47 5.97 -2.89 -5.47
N ARG A 48 7.14 -3.03 -6.10
CA ARG A 48 8.09 -4.13 -5.83
C ARG A 48 8.70 -4.05 -4.44
N VAL A 49 8.99 -2.85 -3.95
CA VAL A 49 9.52 -2.65 -2.59
C VAL A 49 8.49 -3.10 -1.55
N PHE A 50 7.22 -2.71 -1.74
CA PHE A 50 6.15 -3.09 -0.82
C PHE A 50 5.83 -4.59 -0.88
N THR A 51 5.69 -5.16 -2.08
CA THR A 51 5.40 -6.60 -2.25
C THR A 51 6.55 -7.48 -1.75
N ALA A 52 7.82 -7.09 -1.97
CA ALA A 52 8.97 -7.79 -1.41
C ALA A 52 9.03 -7.77 0.12
N ALA A 53 8.46 -6.72 0.74
CA ALA A 53 8.33 -6.62 2.19
C ALA A 53 7.11 -7.40 2.74
N GLY A 54 6.24 -7.94 1.88
CA GLY A 54 5.05 -8.71 2.26
C GLY A 54 3.77 -7.89 2.36
N PHE A 55 3.73 -6.68 1.81
CA PHE A 55 2.50 -5.91 1.68
C PHE A 55 1.70 -6.34 0.44
N GLU A 56 0.38 -6.26 0.54
CA GLU A 56 -0.52 -6.37 -0.60
C GLU A 56 -0.61 -5.02 -1.32
N TRP A 57 -0.31 -5.01 -2.62
CA TRP A 57 -0.45 -3.84 -3.49
C TRP A 57 -1.87 -3.78 -4.07
N ARG A 58 -2.67 -2.79 -3.64
CA ARG A 58 -4.11 -2.73 -3.95
C ARG A 58 -4.43 -1.74 -5.07
N GLU A 59 -5.67 -1.81 -5.54
CA GLU A 59 -6.23 -0.83 -6.47
C GLU A 59 -6.53 0.51 -5.79
N PRO A 60 -6.40 1.63 -6.51
CA PRO A 60 -6.54 2.95 -5.91
C PRO A 60 -7.99 3.19 -5.46
N GLY A 61 -8.17 3.83 -4.30
CA GLY A 61 -9.51 4.14 -3.80
C GLY A 61 -9.54 4.48 -2.30
N CYS A 62 -10.74 4.64 -1.76
CA CYS A 62 -10.93 4.92 -0.33
C CYS A 62 -10.62 3.71 0.57
N SER A 63 -10.31 2.53 0.00
CA SER A 63 -9.93 1.29 0.71
C SER A 63 -10.79 1.05 1.95
N MET A 64 -10.20 0.74 3.11
CA MET A 64 -10.90 0.45 4.36
C MET A 64 -11.81 1.57 4.86
N CYS A 65 -11.66 2.82 4.40
CA CYS A 65 -12.60 3.89 4.78
C CYS A 65 -14.00 3.65 4.20
N LEU A 66 -14.12 3.01 3.02
CA LEU A 66 -15.40 2.70 2.36
C LEU A 66 -15.51 1.25 1.88
N ALA A 67 -14.53 0.40 2.20
CA ALA A 67 -14.34 -0.94 1.67
C ALA A 67 -14.39 -1.04 0.13
N MET A 68 -13.91 -0.03 -0.61
CA MET A 68 -14.05 0.04 -2.08
C MET A 68 -13.43 -1.13 -2.84
N ASN A 69 -12.32 -1.70 -2.34
CA ASN A 69 -11.67 -2.86 -2.96
C ASN A 69 -11.94 -4.15 -2.17
N ALA A 70 -13.10 -4.23 -1.50
CA ALA A 70 -13.39 -5.24 -0.47
C ALA A 70 -12.36 -5.29 0.67
N ASP A 71 -11.61 -4.20 0.85
CA ASP A 71 -10.65 -4.04 1.94
C ASP A 71 -11.45 -3.88 3.25
N ARG A 72 -11.69 -5.00 3.93
CA ARG A 72 -12.44 -5.05 5.18
C ARG A 72 -11.58 -5.68 6.26
N LEU A 73 -11.57 -5.04 7.40
CA LEU A 73 -11.06 -5.66 8.60
C LEU A 73 -12.04 -6.76 9.03
N LEU A 74 -11.55 -7.99 9.14
CA LEU A 74 -12.35 -9.08 9.70
C LEU A 74 -12.58 -8.84 11.20
N PRO A 75 -13.72 -9.30 11.75
CA PRO A 75 -13.94 -9.31 13.19
C PRO A 75 -12.77 -9.94 13.92
N GLY A 76 -12.38 -9.31 15.03
CA GLY A 76 -11.38 -9.83 15.97
C GLY A 76 -12.06 -10.71 17.00
#